data_AF-A0A101ID99-F1
#
_entry.id   AF-A0A101ID99-F1
#
_cell.length_a   1.000
_cell.length_b   1.000
_cell.length_c   1.000
_cell.angle_alpha   90.00
_cell.angle_beta   90.00
_cell.angle_gamma   90.00
#
_symmetry.space_group_name_H-M   'P 1'
#
loop_
_entity.id
_entity.type
_entity.pdbx_description
1 polymer ?
#
loop_
_entity_poly.entity_id
_entity_poly.type
_entity_poly.pdbx_seq_one_letter_code
_entity_poly.pdbx_strand_id
1 'polypeptide(L)'
;MLVGYLKAESNALSSSIEEMEMLSRTAGFLIAETVTQCIDSPGYVTYLGSGKIESVASLISKSNAEAVITRHNLKPAQVSTLEKTLGTSVLDRTQL
;
A
#
# COMPACT_ATOMS: atom_id res chain seq x y z
N MET A 1 -2.31 -6.74 -4.37
CA MET A 1 -2.12 -6.63 -2.91
C MET A 1 -2.44 -5.19 -2.50
N LEU A 2 -3.25 -5.00 -1.46
CA LEU A 2 -3.60 -3.67 -0.95
C LEU A 2 -2.71 -3.33 0.24
N VAL A 3 -1.98 -2.21 0.18
CA VAL A 3 -1.20 -1.66 1.30
C VAL A 3 -1.88 -0.39 1.78
N GLY A 4 -2.86 -0.53 2.67
CA GLY A 4 -3.61 0.58 3.27
C GLY A 4 -2.91 1.13 4.52
N TYR A 5 -2.65 2.44 4.57
CA TYR A 5 -2.21 3.13 5.79
C TYR A 5 -3.37 3.94 6.35
N LEU A 6 -3.65 3.86 7.67
CA LEU A 6 -4.18 5.01 8.42
C LEU A 6 -3.66 4.98 9.85
N LYS A 7 -3.40 6.19 10.36
CA LYS A 7 -3.52 6.52 11.78
C LYS A 7 -4.94 7.04 12.01
N ALA A 8 -5.79 6.28 12.70
CA ALA A 8 -6.96 6.78 13.44
C ALA A 8 -7.63 5.64 14.23
N GLU A 9 -8.33 6.02 15.31
CA GLU A 9 -9.10 5.15 16.22
C GLU A 9 -9.91 4.06 15.52
N SER A 10 -10.09 2.93 16.22
CA SER A 10 -10.53 1.61 15.73
C SER A 10 -11.65 1.59 14.68
N ASN A 11 -12.58 2.55 14.67
CA ASN A 11 -13.68 2.59 13.69
C ASN A 11 -13.35 3.33 12.39
N ALA A 12 -12.47 4.34 12.43
CA ALA A 12 -12.10 5.12 11.24
C ALA A 12 -11.12 4.36 10.34
N LEU A 13 -10.33 3.44 10.91
CA LEU A 13 -9.44 2.57 10.15
C LEU A 13 -10.23 1.55 9.31
N SER A 14 -11.25 0.90 9.90
CA SER A 14 -12.04 -0.13 9.23
C SER A 14 -12.82 0.40 8.04
N SER A 15 -13.59 1.48 8.23
CA SER A 15 -14.36 2.11 7.15
C SER A 15 -13.48 2.57 5.99
N SER A 16 -12.26 2.97 6.33
CA SER A 16 -11.31 3.49 5.37
C SER A 16 -10.54 2.41 4.62
N ILE A 17 -10.36 1.23 5.21
CA ILE A 17 -9.89 0.04 4.49
C ILE A 17 -10.99 -0.42 3.54
N GLU A 18 -12.23 -0.51 3.99
CA GLU A 18 -13.39 -0.90 3.18
C GLU A 18 -13.54 -0.02 1.93
N GLU A 19 -13.39 1.31 2.07
CA GLU A 19 -13.36 2.25 0.92
C GLU A 19 -12.29 1.87 -0.10
N MET A 20 -11.05 1.65 0.36
CA MET A 20 -9.94 1.30 -0.53
C MET A 20 -10.14 -0.06 -1.18
N GLU A 21 -10.71 -1.02 -0.47
CA GLU A 21 -11.05 -2.33 -1.05
C GLU A 21 -12.10 -2.19 -2.15
N MET A 22 -13.13 -1.38 -1.92
CA MET A 22 -14.18 -1.12 -2.90
C MET A 22 -13.63 -0.43 -4.16
N LEU A 23 -12.79 0.60 -4.00
CA LEU A 23 -12.15 1.28 -5.13
C LEU A 23 -11.28 0.33 -5.95
N SER A 24 -10.45 -0.46 -5.27
CA SER A 24 -9.56 -1.44 -5.92
C SER A 24 -10.37 -2.48 -6.71
N ARG A 25 -11.46 -3.00 -6.13
CA ARG A 25 -12.36 -3.93 -6.82
C ARG A 25 -13.05 -3.31 -8.03
N THR A 26 -13.46 -2.05 -7.91
CA THR A 26 -14.11 -1.30 -9.01
C THR A 26 -13.14 -1.06 -10.18
N ALA A 27 -11.86 -0.83 -9.87
CA ALA A 27 -10.78 -0.75 -10.85
C ALA A 27 -10.34 -2.12 -11.41
N GLY A 28 -10.98 -3.22 -11.00
CA GLY A 28 -10.72 -4.58 -11.52
C GLY A 28 -9.62 -5.35 -10.79
N PHE A 29 -9.12 -4.85 -9.66
CA PHE A 29 -8.11 -5.55 -8.88
C PHE A 29 -8.71 -6.59 -7.93
N LEU A 30 -8.01 -7.70 -7.77
CA LEU A 30 -8.25 -8.68 -6.70
C LEU A 30 -7.28 -8.43 -5.54
N ILE A 31 -7.83 -8.42 -4.33
CA ILE A 31 -7.07 -8.12 -3.12
C ILE A 31 -6.58 -9.43 -2.53
N ALA A 32 -5.28 -9.68 -2.68
CA ALA A 32 -4.64 -10.88 -2.15
C ALA A 32 -4.34 -10.77 -0.64
N GLU A 33 -3.87 -9.61 -0.20
CA GLU A 33 -3.48 -9.32 1.18
C GLU A 33 -3.68 -7.84 1.47
N THR A 34 -4.06 -7.52 2.71
CA THR A 34 -4.21 -6.15 3.21
C THR A 34 -3.21 -5.89 4.33
N VAL A 35 -2.36 -4.87 4.14
CA VAL A 35 -1.28 -4.55 5.09
C VAL A 35 -1.48 -3.16 5.66
N THR A 36 -1.55 -3.07 7.00
CA THR A 36 -1.57 -1.81 7.74
C THR A 36 -0.24 -1.53 8.43
N GLN A 37 0.03 -0.25 8.67
CA GLN A 37 1.14 0.21 9.51
C GLN A 37 0.77 1.50 10.21
N CYS A 38 1.30 1.69 11.42
CA CYS A 38 1.25 2.97 12.13
C CYS A 38 2.66 3.56 12.12
N ILE A 39 2.82 4.74 11.54
CA ILE A 39 4.07 5.50 11.53
C ILE A 39 3.74 6.92 11.98
N ASP A 40 4.48 7.45 12.96
CA ASP A 40 4.29 8.80 13.48
C ASP A 40 4.88 9.89 12.57
N SER A 41 5.88 9.55 11.74
CA SER A 41 6.49 10.47 10.78
C SER A 41 6.88 9.72 9.50
N PRO A 42 6.15 9.91 8.38
CA PRO A 42 6.44 9.22 7.13
C PRO A 42 7.82 9.63 6.60
N GLY A 43 8.66 8.64 6.29
CA GLY A 43 9.96 8.87 5.68
C GLY A 43 9.81 9.50 4.30
N TYR A 44 10.63 10.53 4.01
CA TYR A 44 10.58 11.26 2.74
C TYR A 44 10.80 10.38 1.50
N VAL A 45 11.57 9.29 1.63
CA VAL A 45 12.09 8.51 0.50
C VAL A 45 11.14 7.39 0.06
N THR A 46 10.64 6.57 0.98
CA THR A 46 9.84 5.37 0.64
C THR A 46 8.47 5.33 1.29
N TYR A 47 8.13 6.26 2.19
CA TYR A 47 6.90 6.23 3.00
C TYR A 47 6.77 5.00 3.96
N LEU A 48 7.44 3.89 3.64
CA LEU A 48 7.61 2.66 4.41
C LEU A 48 9.03 2.61 5.00
N GLY A 49 9.18 2.18 6.26
CA GLY A 49 10.49 1.83 6.82
C GLY A 49 11.03 0.53 6.20
N SER A 50 12.36 0.32 6.27
CA SER A 50 13.05 -0.83 5.66
C SER A 50 12.45 -2.19 6.08
N GLY A 51 12.18 -2.40 7.38
CA GLY A 51 11.57 -3.66 7.84
C GLY A 51 10.16 -3.89 7.29
N LYS A 52 9.42 -2.81 7.00
CA LYS A 52 8.09 -2.93 6.37
C LYS A 52 8.20 -3.25 4.89
N ILE A 53 9.17 -2.67 4.20
CA ILE A 53 9.47 -2.99 2.80
C ILE A 53 9.78 -4.48 2.65
N GLU A 54 10.64 -5.03 3.51
CA GLU A 54 10.95 -6.47 3.51
C GLU A 54 9.71 -7.34 3.76
N SER A 55 8.88 -6.94 4.73
CA SER A 55 7.62 -7.63 5.03
C SER A 55 6.67 -7.63 3.83
N VAL A 56 6.53 -6.48 3.17
CA VAL A 56 5.69 -6.31 1.97
C VAL A 56 6.24 -7.13 0.81
N ALA A 57 7.55 -7.12 0.57
CA ALA A 57 8.20 -7.94 -0.44
C ALA A 57 7.95 -9.45 -0.22
N SER A 58 8.01 -9.91 1.04
CA SER A 58 7.68 -11.30 1.37
C SER A 58 6.23 -11.65 1.04
N LEU A 59 5.29 -10.74 1.32
CA LEU A 59 3.87 -10.93 1.01
C LEU A 59 3.61 -10.93 -0.49
N ILE A 60 4.26 -10.04 -1.25
CA ILE A 60 4.18 -10.02 -2.71
C ILE A 60 4.57 -11.39 -3.28
N SER A 61 5.72 -11.92 -2.85
CA SER A 61 6.22 -13.22 -3.30
C SER A 61 5.33 -14.39 -2.90
N LYS A 62 4.74 -14.36 -1.69
CA LYS A 62 3.83 -15.42 -1.22
C LYS A 62 2.48 -15.42 -1.92
N SER A 63 1.96 -14.22 -2.20
CA SER A 63 0.62 -14.02 -2.77
C SER A 63 0.62 -13.91 -4.30
N ASN A 64 1.80 -13.84 -4.93
CA ASN A 64 1.97 -13.53 -6.35
C ASN A 64 1.27 -12.21 -6.73
N ALA A 65 1.40 -11.19 -5.88
CA ALA A 65 0.78 -9.89 -6.15
C ALA A 65 1.48 -9.15 -7.29
N GLU A 66 0.70 -8.72 -8.28
CA GLU A 66 1.20 -8.00 -9.46
C GLU A 66 1.25 -6.48 -9.27
N ALA A 67 0.60 -5.99 -8.21
CA ALA A 67 0.61 -4.58 -7.84
C ALA A 67 0.43 -4.38 -6.34
N VAL A 68 1.00 -3.28 -5.86
CA VAL A 68 0.85 -2.74 -4.51
C VAL A 68 0.05 -1.44 -4.61
N ILE A 69 -1.10 -1.41 -3.94
CA ILE A 69 -1.96 -0.23 -3.93
C ILE A 69 -1.80 0.50 -2.61
N THR A 70 -1.45 1.79 -2.62
CA THR A 70 -1.31 2.63 -1.44
C THR A 70 -2.46 3.63 -1.31
N ARG A 71 -3.01 3.76 -0.10
CA ARG A 71 -4.04 4.77 0.18
C ARG A 71 -3.55 6.21 -0.01
N HIS A 72 -2.28 6.47 0.31
CA HIS A 72 -1.75 7.83 0.24
C HIS A 72 -1.20 8.13 -1.13
N ASN A 73 -1.41 9.37 -1.55
CA ASN A 73 -0.77 9.92 -2.73
C ASN A 73 0.74 9.91 -2.49
N LEU A 74 1.45 9.29 -3.43
CA LEU A 74 2.90 9.21 -3.39
C LEU A 74 3.47 10.27 -4.32
N LYS A 75 4.62 10.83 -3.94
CA LYS A 75 5.39 11.63 -4.89
C LYS A 75 5.96 10.70 -5.97
N PRO A 76 6.16 11.16 -7.22
CA PRO A 76 6.73 10.32 -8.28
C PRO A 76 8.04 9.62 -7.89
N ALA A 77 8.90 10.30 -7.11
CA ALA A 77 10.14 9.73 -6.60
C ALA A 77 9.92 8.57 -5.59
N GLN A 78 8.85 8.64 -4.79
CA GLN A 78 8.49 7.59 -3.82
C GLN A 78 7.94 6.37 -4.53
N VAL A 79 7.08 6.56 -5.54
CA VAL A 79 6.58 5.47 -6.41
C VAL A 79 7.77 4.75 -7.04
N SER A 80 8.63 5.46 -7.77
CA SER A 80 9.79 4.84 -8.44
C SER A 80 10.72 4.12 -7.46
N THR A 81 10.92 4.66 -6.25
CA THR A 81 11.75 3.99 -5.24
C THR A 81 11.08 2.71 -4.72
N LEU A 82 9.77 2.74 -4.45
CA LEU A 82 9.04 1.58 -4.00
C LEU A 82 8.97 0.50 -5.07
N GLU A 83 8.70 0.84 -6.33
CA GLU A 83 8.67 -0.11 -7.45
C GLU A 83 10.01 -0.80 -7.64
N LYS A 84 11.12 -0.04 -7.61
CA LYS A 84 12.48 -0.60 -7.67
C LYS A 84 12.79 -1.54 -6.51
N THR A 85 12.27 -1.23 -5.32
CA THR A 85 12.58 -1.99 -4.12
C THR A 85 11.69 -3.23 -3.96
N LEU A 86 10.43 -3.14 -4.36
CA LEU A 86 9.43 -4.20 -4.25
C LEU A 86 9.37 -5.09 -5.50
N GLY A 87 9.92 -4.63 -6.63
CA GLY A 87 9.93 -5.37 -7.89
C GLY A 87 8.55 -5.52 -8.52
N THR A 88 7.58 -4.67 -8.17
CA THR A 88 6.19 -4.73 -8.61
C THR A 88 5.64 -3.32 -8.79
N SER A 89 4.53 -3.18 -9.53
CA SER A 89 3.92 -1.87 -9.76
C SER A 89 3.34 -1.30 -8.47
N VAL A 90 3.50 0.00 -8.26
CA VAL A 90 2.98 0.70 -7.09
C VAL A 90 1.97 1.74 -7.55
N LEU A 91 0.72 1.56 -7.14
CA LEU A 91 -0.39 2.44 -7.46
C LEU A 91 -0.77 3.25 -6.23
N ASP A 92 -1.09 4.53 -6.39
CA ASP A 92 -1.69 5.32 -5.32
C ASP A 92 -3.19 5.59 -5.54
N ARG A 93 -3.83 6.22 -4.56
CA ARG A 93 -5.27 6.52 -4.62
C ARG A 93 -5.68 7.37 -5.83
N THR A 94 -4.78 8.18 -6.39
CA THR A 94 -5.12 9.00 -7.57
C THR A 94 -5.15 8.21 -8.87
N GLN A 95 -4.65 6.97 -8.83
CA GLN A 95 -4.54 6.07 -9.97
C GLN A 95 -5.60 4.95 -9.95
N LEU A 96 -6.51 4.96 -8.96
CA LEU A 96 -7.63 4.02 -8.80
C LEU A 96 -8.98 4.64 -9.18
#